data_AF-A0AB74D3C9-F1
#
_entry.id   AF-A0AB74D3C9-F1
#
_cell.length_a   1.000
_cell.length_b   1.000
_cell.length_c   1.000
_cell.angle_alpha   90.00
_cell.angle_beta   90.00
_cell.angle_gamma   90.00
#
_symmetry.space_group_name_H-M   'P 1'
#
loop_
_entity.id
_entity.type
_entity.pdbx_description
1 polymer ?
#
loop_
_entity_poly.entity_id
_entity_poly.type
_entity_poly.pdbx_seq_one_letter_code
_entity_poly.pdbx_strand_id
1 'polypeptide(L)'
;MDSAIRQRIMMDPILGPCAEQVIYLWYVSAFFKKNPADPQKGVWQYGSAEQYDEALIWQVIRGHAPMTDGMTYGFWADPPAESIGFRDSARSIEHG
;
A
#
# COMPACT_ATOMS: atom_id res chain seq x y z
N MET A 1 18.93 12.94 9.14
CA MET A 1 19.44 11.98 8.15
C MET A 1 18.71 12.11 6.80
N ASP A 2 17.58 12.83 6.75
CA ASP A 2 16.66 12.80 5.59
C ASP A 2 16.96 13.79 4.45
N SER A 3 17.70 14.87 4.72
CA SER A 3 18.00 15.88 3.68
C SER A 3 18.90 15.32 2.57
N ALA A 4 19.84 14.45 2.90
CA ALA A 4 20.74 13.83 1.94
C ALA A 4 20.04 12.85 1.01
N ILE A 5 19.09 12.04 1.52
CA ILE A 5 18.27 11.15 0.69
C ILE A 5 17.34 11.97 -0.21
N ARG A 6 16.71 13.01 0.35
CA ARG A 6 15.87 13.92 -0.45
C ARG A 6 16.66 14.52 -1.61
N GLN A 7 17.85 15.05 -1.36
CA GLN A 7 18.67 15.70 -2.40
C GLN A 7 19.21 14.71 -3.42
N ARG A 8 19.68 13.53 -3.00
CA ARG A 8 20.39 12.58 -3.89
C ARG A 8 19.47 11.63 -4.64
N ILE A 9 18.29 11.35 -4.10
CA ILE A 9 17.37 10.36 -4.69
C ILE A 9 16.10 11.07 -5.12
N MET A 10 15.36 11.67 -4.18
CA MET A 10 14.01 12.18 -4.49
C MET A 10 14.02 13.38 -5.45
N MET A 11 15.05 14.23 -5.40
CA MET A 11 15.21 15.39 -6.29
C MET A 11 15.97 15.06 -7.59
N ASP A 12 16.52 13.86 -7.71
CA ASP A 12 17.19 13.43 -8.95
C ASP A 12 16.15 13.10 -10.03
N PRO A 13 16.30 13.62 -11.26
CA PRO A 13 15.29 13.48 -12.32
C PRO A 13 15.11 12.04 -12.82
N ILE A 14 16.06 11.14 -12.54
CA ILE A 14 16.00 9.72 -12.92
C ILE A 14 15.62 8.88 -11.70
N LEU A 15 16.33 9.05 -10.58
CA LEU A 15 16.16 8.20 -9.40
C LEU A 15 14.87 8.52 -8.63
N GLY A 16 14.42 9.77 -8.62
CA GLY A 16 13.19 10.17 -7.91
C GLY A 16 11.97 9.42 -8.45
N PRO A 17 11.69 9.47 -9.76
CA PRO A 17 10.61 8.69 -10.37
C PRO A 17 10.75 7.18 -10.14
N CYS A 18 11.96 6.62 -10.16
CA CYS A 18 12.17 5.20 -9.85
C CYS A 18 11.84 4.86 -8.38
N ALA A 19 12.26 5.71 -7.45
CA ALA A 19 11.97 5.54 -6.03
C ALA A 19 10.46 5.65 -5.74
N GLU A 20 9.75 6.56 -6.41
CA GLU A 20 8.28 6.65 -6.36
C GLU A 20 7.63 5.31 -6.74
N GLN A 21 8.07 4.69 -7.84
CA GLN A 21 7.50 3.40 -8.27
C GLN A 21 7.74 2.28 -7.25
N VAL A 22 8.90 2.27 -6.59
CA VAL A 22 9.19 1.29 -5.52
C VAL A 22 8.24 1.50 -4.34
N ILE A 23 8.00 2.76 -3.93
CA ILE A 23 7.04 3.08 -2.86
C ILE A 23 5.63 2.60 -3.26
N TYR A 24 5.19 2.89 -4.48
CA TYR A 24 3.89 2.45 -4.98
C TYR A 24 3.76 0.94 -5.04
N LEU A 25 4.82 0.24 -5.44
CA LEU A 25 4.82 -1.22 -5.49
C LEU A 25 4.64 -1.82 -4.09
N TRP A 26 5.35 -1.31 -3.07
CA TRP A 26 5.24 -1.81 -1.71
C TRP A 26 3.90 -1.48 -1.05
N TYR A 27 3.41 -0.26 -1.23
CA TYR A 27 2.23 0.19 -0.50
C TYR A 27 0.92 -0.10 -1.23
N VAL A 28 0.93 -0.14 -2.56
CA VAL A 28 -0.30 -0.20 -3.37
C VAL A 28 -0.29 -1.42 -4.31
N SER A 29 0.82 -2.16 -4.39
CA SER A 29 0.99 -3.30 -5.30
C SER A 29 0.72 -2.93 -6.77
N ALA A 30 1.08 -1.70 -7.15
CA ALA A 30 0.78 -1.14 -8.46
C ALA A 30 1.89 -0.22 -8.98
N PHE A 31 1.94 -0.07 -10.29
CA PHE A 31 2.78 0.93 -10.97
C PHE A 31 1.94 2.12 -11.40
N PHE A 32 2.51 3.32 -11.33
CA PHE A 32 1.87 4.53 -11.85
C PHE A 32 2.54 4.97 -13.15
N LYS A 33 1.82 4.80 -14.27
CA LYS A 33 2.28 5.21 -15.60
C LYS A 33 1.90 6.65 -15.86
N LYS A 34 2.86 7.56 -15.77
CA LYS A 34 2.68 8.98 -16.10
C LYS A 34 2.36 9.14 -17.59
N ASN A 35 1.44 10.05 -17.92
CA ASN A 35 1.13 10.40 -19.30
C ASN A 35 2.28 11.24 -19.88
N PRO A 36 2.91 10.84 -21.00
CA PRO A 36 3.99 11.60 -21.62
C PRO A 36 3.61 13.03 -22.02
N ALA A 37 2.34 13.29 -22.32
CA ALA A 37 1.84 14.59 -22.75
C ALA A 37 1.41 15.49 -21.56
N ASP A 38 1.13 14.92 -20.40
CA ASP A 38 0.70 15.64 -19.20
C ASP A 38 1.20 14.90 -17.96
N PRO A 39 2.37 15.29 -17.40
CA PRO A 39 2.99 14.61 -16.27
C PRO A 39 2.16 14.64 -14.97
N GLN A 40 1.12 15.48 -14.90
CA GLN A 40 0.18 15.49 -13.76
C GLN A 40 -0.90 14.41 -13.88
N LYS A 41 -1.03 13.80 -15.05
CA LYS A 41 -1.97 12.71 -15.32
C LYS A 41 -1.23 11.39 -15.45
N GLY A 42 -1.92 10.31 -15.15
CA GLY A 42 -1.40 8.97 -15.32
C GLY A 42 -2.46 7.92 -15.05
N VAL A 43 -2.06 6.67 -15.26
CA VAL A 43 -2.93 5.50 -15.05
C VAL A 43 -2.24 4.55 -14.10
N TRP A 44 -2.99 4.05 -13.12
CA TRP A 44 -2.56 2.99 -12.24
C TRP A 44 -2.66 1.65 -12.96
N GLN A 45 -1.57 0.89 -12.94
CA GLN A 45 -1.54 -0.49 -13.39
C GLN A 45 -1.41 -1.39 -12.16
N TYR A 46 -2.53 -2.00 -11.80
CA TYR A 46 -2.61 -2.99 -10.72
C TYR A 46 -2.20 -4.38 -11.22
N GLY A 47 -1.78 -5.21 -10.27
CA GLY A 47 -1.57 -6.64 -10.46
C GLY A 47 -2.85 -7.46 -10.25
N SER A 48 -2.71 -8.63 -9.64
CA SER A 48 -3.86 -9.47 -9.27
C SER A 48 -4.58 -8.96 -8.01
N ALA A 49 -5.79 -9.47 -7.74
CA ALA A 49 -6.54 -9.12 -6.54
C ALA A 49 -5.80 -9.55 -5.25
N GLU A 50 -5.13 -10.69 -5.27
CA GLU A 50 -4.33 -11.19 -4.15
C GLU A 50 -3.14 -10.26 -3.86
N GLN A 51 -2.50 -9.73 -4.90
CA GLN A 51 -1.42 -8.76 -4.72
C GLN A 51 -1.94 -7.44 -4.13
N TYR A 52 -3.14 -7.03 -4.52
CA TYR A 52 -3.78 -5.84 -3.97
C TYR A 52 -4.18 -6.03 -2.49
N ASP A 53 -4.66 -7.21 -2.10
CA ASP A 53 -5.00 -7.53 -0.71
C ASP A 53 -3.78 -7.54 0.21
N GLU A 54 -2.62 -7.96 -0.29
CA GLU A 54 -1.34 -7.99 0.44
C GLU A 54 -0.60 -6.63 0.48
N ALA A 55 -1.18 -5.57 -0.08
CA ALA A 55 -0.54 -4.26 -0.13
C ALA A 55 -0.36 -3.65 1.27
N LEU A 56 0.83 -3.07 1.55
CA LEU A 56 1.16 -2.59 2.91
C LEU A 56 0.28 -1.43 3.38
N ILE A 57 -0.38 -0.70 2.48
CA ILE A 57 -1.25 0.43 2.84
C ILE A 57 -2.37 0.03 3.80
N TRP A 58 -2.92 -1.19 3.67
CA TRP A 58 -4.05 -1.63 4.50
C TRP A 58 -3.68 -1.70 5.97
N GLN A 59 -2.47 -2.17 6.27
CA GLN A 59 -1.94 -2.23 7.63
C GLN A 59 -1.70 -0.82 8.19
N VAL A 60 -1.20 0.10 7.35
CA VAL A 60 -0.87 1.48 7.73
C VAL A 60 -2.14 2.27 8.06
N ILE A 61 -3.19 2.12 7.25
CA ILE A 61 -4.47 2.79 7.47
C ILE A 61 -5.40 2.02 8.42
N ARG A 62 -4.96 0.84 8.90
CA ARG A 62 -5.73 -0.07 9.77
C ARG A 62 -7.10 -0.41 9.19
N GLY A 63 -7.11 -0.74 7.90
CA GLY A 63 -8.28 -1.17 7.14
C GLY A 63 -8.01 -2.47 6.38
N HIS A 64 -8.84 -2.74 5.38
CA HIS A 64 -8.67 -3.89 4.48
C HIS A 64 -8.90 -3.45 3.03
N ALA A 65 -8.47 -4.29 2.09
CA ALA A 65 -8.74 -4.05 0.68
C ALA A 65 -10.25 -4.03 0.40
N PRO A 66 -10.77 -3.02 -0.32
CA PRO A 66 -12.17 -3.00 -0.75
C PRO A 66 -12.54 -4.26 -1.54
N MET A 67 -13.78 -4.73 -1.34
CA MET A 67 -14.34 -5.90 -2.04
C MET A 67 -13.60 -7.23 -1.78
N THR A 68 -12.86 -7.36 -0.67
CA THR A 68 -12.33 -8.64 -0.20
C THR A 68 -13.18 -9.18 0.95
N ASP A 69 -13.32 -10.51 1.03
CA ASP A 69 -14.21 -11.21 1.97
C ASP A 69 -13.70 -11.21 3.43
N GLY A 70 -12.69 -10.40 3.74
CA GLY A 70 -11.89 -10.53 4.96
C GLY A 70 -12.51 -10.02 6.25
N MET A 71 -13.58 -9.20 6.19
CA MET A 71 -14.11 -8.52 7.39
C MET A 71 -15.63 -8.68 7.54
N THR A 72 -16.07 -8.92 8.77
CA THR A 72 -17.49 -8.97 9.11
C THR A 72 -18.13 -7.58 9.08
N TYR A 73 -19.43 -7.53 8.77
CA TYR A 73 -20.21 -6.32 8.86
C TYR A 73 -20.05 -5.67 10.25
N GLY A 74 -19.77 -4.37 10.28
CA GLY A 74 -19.59 -3.61 11.51
C GLY A 74 -18.14 -3.49 11.99
N PHE A 75 -17.14 -4.04 11.29
CA PHE A 75 -15.73 -3.88 11.68
C PHE A 75 -15.26 -2.43 11.79
N TRP A 76 -15.92 -1.51 11.08
CA TRP A 76 -15.65 -0.07 11.08
C TRP A 76 -16.28 0.66 12.27
N ALA A 77 -17.13 0.00 13.06
CA ALA A 77 -17.86 0.64 14.15
C ALA A 77 -16.94 1.00 15.32
N ASP A 78 -15.89 0.21 15.53
CA ASP A 78 -14.92 0.40 16.60
C ASP A 78 -13.63 1.06 16.09
N PRO A 79 -12.98 1.92 16.90
CA PRO A 79 -11.69 2.49 16.54
C PRO A 79 -10.62 1.40 16.48
N PRO A 80 -9.66 1.49 15.55
CA PRO A 80 -8.60 0.51 15.41
C PRO A 80 -7.66 0.51 16.64
N ALA A 81 -7.30 -0.69 17.11
CA ALA A 81 -6.43 -0.89 18.27
C ALA A 81 -5.04 -0.24 18.09
N GLU A 82 -4.41 0.17 19.20
CA GLU A 82 -3.14 0.91 19.18
C GLU A 82 -1.89 0.05 18.86
N SER A 83 -1.97 -1.28 19.00
CA SER A 83 -0.79 -2.15 18.83
C SER A 83 -0.71 -2.78 17.43
N ILE A 84 0.40 -2.51 16.73
CA ILE A 84 0.78 -3.21 15.49
C ILE A 84 1.30 -4.61 15.88
N GLY A 85 0.43 -5.60 15.88
CA GLY A 85 0.83 -7.01 15.95
C GLY A 85 1.34 -7.47 14.59
N PHE A 86 2.65 -7.60 14.42
CA PHE A 86 3.25 -8.18 13.22
C PHE A 86 2.89 -9.68 13.16
N ARG A 87 1.82 -10.01 12.43
CA ARG A 87 1.33 -11.37 12.11
C ARG A 87 1.00 -12.24 13.34
N ASP A 88 -0.26 -12.27 13.76
CA ASP A 88 -0.79 -13.37 14.60
C ASP A 88 -2.32 -13.55 14.52
N SER A 89 -2.92 -13.50 13.33
CA SER A 89 -4.38 -13.73 13.20
C SER A 89 -4.82 -14.73 12.13
N ALA A 90 -3.90 -15.46 11.50
CA ALA A 90 -4.24 -16.51 10.53
C ALA A 90 -4.33 -17.92 11.14
N ARG A 91 -4.43 -18.10 12.47
CA ARG A 91 -4.42 -19.43 13.09
C ARG A 91 -5.38 -19.64 14.27
N SER A 92 -6.57 -19.02 14.24
CA SER A 92 -7.62 -19.30 15.25
C SER A 92 -8.98 -19.67 14.68
N ILE A 93 -9.08 -20.09 13.42
CA ILE A 93 -10.31 -20.71 12.88
C ILE A 93 -10.05 -22.18 12.52
N GLU A 94 -9.54 -22.94 13.47
CA GLU A 94 -9.66 -24.41 13.50
C GLU A 94 -9.74 -24.85 14.97
N HIS A 95 -10.92 -24.68 15.58
CA HIS A 95 -11.52 -25.55 16.61
C HIS A 95 -12.70 -24.84 17.28
N GLY A 96 -13.90 -25.29 16.91
CA GLY A 96 -15.18 -24.99 17.52
C GLY A 96 -16.22 -25.94 16.94
#